data_AF-A0AA49JET8-F1
#
_entry.id   AF-A0AA49JET8-F1
#
_cell.length_a   1.000
_cell.length_b   1.000
_cell.length_c   1.000
_cell.angle_alpha   90.00
_cell.angle_beta   90.00
_cell.angle_gamma   90.00
#
_symmetry.space_group_name_H-M   'P 1'
#
loop_
_entity.id
_entity.type
_entity.pdbx_description
1 polymer ?
#
loop_
_entity_poly.entity_id
_entity_poly.type
_entity_poly.pdbx_seq_one_letter_code
_entity_poly.pdbx_strand_id
1 'polypeptide(L)'
;MQKGIIESFEGWQMMLEAARANPAIAQYLSQLGCTADQMTEGIALMAGAKDQHQKHQQTIGDHCRATDALKLAQQTANITYLFYLKVARLTIPKDQELWHILKLHGDREESFNGWLVQVENFYANLPEAMLYLNSYGFNADNIEQAKTQIQAVLDARESQTQCEVEMQLSKQQLDKTLEKLDEWMGHFICTIENIHAEDSHQPGSSGRSNVMMENLFTGSLT
;
A
#
# COMPACT_ATOMS: atom_id res chain seq x y z
N MET A 1 -14.68 6.11 0.50
CA MET A 1 -15.08 6.22 1.92
C MET A 1 -13.94 6.80 2.77
N GLN A 2 -12.75 6.19 2.82
CA GLN A 2 -11.60 6.68 3.63
C GLN A 2 -11.10 8.10 3.32
N LYS A 3 -11.12 8.55 2.05
CA LYS A 3 -10.66 9.90 1.67
C LYS A 3 -11.50 11.03 2.30
N GLY A 4 -12.83 10.86 2.36
CA GLY A 4 -13.73 11.87 2.94
C GLY A 4 -13.62 11.96 4.47
N ILE A 5 -13.28 10.84 5.12
CA ILE A 5 -13.04 10.80 6.57
C ILE A 5 -11.78 11.61 6.91
N ILE A 6 -10.70 11.47 6.13
CA ILE A 6 -9.44 12.20 6.38
C ILE A 6 -9.54 13.68 6.07
N GLU A 7 -10.21 14.06 4.98
CA GLU A 7 -10.46 15.47 4.65
C GLU A 7 -11.30 16.17 5.73
N SER A 8 -12.19 15.44 6.41
CA SER A 8 -12.93 15.99 7.54
C SER A 8 -12.06 16.26 8.77
N PHE A 9 -10.97 15.51 8.98
CA PHE A 9 -10.12 15.61 10.19
C PHE A 9 -9.46 16.98 10.36
N GLU A 10 -9.07 17.65 9.28
CA GLU A 10 -8.47 18.98 9.40
C GLU A 10 -9.47 19.99 9.95
N GLY A 11 -10.75 19.88 9.58
CA GLY A 11 -11.82 20.68 10.16
C GLY A 11 -12.03 20.39 11.64
N TRP A 12 -12.10 19.10 12.03
CA TRP A 12 -12.28 18.70 13.42
C TRP A 12 -11.10 19.11 14.32
N GLN A 13 -9.86 18.95 13.83
CA GLN A 13 -8.67 19.35 14.56
C GLN A 13 -8.67 20.87 14.82
N MET A 14 -8.98 21.68 13.79
CA MET A 14 -9.10 23.13 13.94
C MET A 14 -10.19 23.51 14.96
N MET A 15 -11.33 22.83 14.96
CA MET A 15 -12.41 23.06 15.94
C MET A 15 -11.97 22.74 17.36
N LEU A 16 -11.31 21.60 17.58
CA LEU A 16 -10.81 21.21 18.91
C LEU A 16 -9.72 22.17 19.42
N GLU A 17 -8.81 22.58 18.55
CA GLU A 17 -7.78 23.56 18.89
C GLU A 17 -8.38 24.93 19.23
N ALA A 18 -9.35 25.41 18.45
CA ALA A 18 -10.07 26.65 18.71
C ALA A 18 -10.87 26.59 20.02
N ALA A 19 -11.55 25.46 20.27
CA ALA A 19 -12.32 25.24 21.48
C ALA A 19 -11.43 25.23 22.74
N ARG A 20 -10.24 24.64 22.65
CA ARG A 20 -9.25 24.65 23.73
C ARG A 20 -8.67 26.04 23.98
N ALA A 21 -8.49 26.84 22.93
CA ALA A 21 -7.94 28.20 23.04
C ALA A 21 -8.93 29.21 23.66
N ASN A 22 -10.24 28.94 23.62
CA ASN A 22 -11.26 29.80 24.19
C ASN A 22 -11.68 29.32 25.60
N PRO A 23 -11.35 30.05 26.68
CA PRO A 23 -11.65 29.60 28.05
C PRO A 23 -13.13 29.35 28.33
N ALA A 24 -14.04 30.12 27.70
CA ALA A 24 -15.47 29.94 27.90
C ALA A 24 -15.99 28.64 27.24
N ILE A 25 -15.50 28.34 26.03
CA ILE A 25 -15.82 27.09 25.32
C ILE A 25 -15.18 25.91 26.04
N ALA A 26 -13.91 26.02 26.44
CA ALA A 26 -13.20 24.98 27.18
C ALA A 26 -13.88 24.67 28.53
N GLN A 27 -14.34 25.71 29.26
CA GLN A 27 -15.09 25.52 30.50
C GLN A 27 -16.43 24.83 30.24
N TYR A 28 -17.14 25.22 29.17
CA TYR A 28 -18.38 24.57 28.76
C TYR A 28 -18.16 23.10 28.39
N LEU A 29 -17.23 22.80 27.48
CA LEU A 29 -16.86 21.43 27.10
C LEU A 29 -16.40 20.58 28.30
N SER A 30 -15.68 21.17 29.26
CA SER A 30 -15.29 20.47 30.47
C SER A 30 -16.49 20.12 31.36
N GLN A 31 -17.53 20.97 31.43
CA GLN A 31 -18.79 20.63 32.09
C GLN A 31 -19.54 19.54 31.35
N LEU A 32 -19.38 19.49 30.03
CA LEU A 32 -19.90 18.43 29.19
C LEU A 32 -19.14 17.10 29.34
N GLY A 33 -18.06 17.03 30.13
CA GLY A 33 -17.27 15.81 30.24
C GLY A 33 -16.29 15.60 29.08
N CYS A 34 -16.00 16.65 28.32
CA CYS A 34 -14.87 16.74 27.40
C CYS A 34 -13.76 17.62 28.00
N THR A 35 -12.81 16.99 28.67
CA THR A 35 -11.69 17.65 29.31
C THR A 35 -10.61 18.06 28.29
N ALA A 36 -9.71 18.94 28.73
CA ALA A 36 -8.53 19.29 27.93
C ALA A 36 -7.68 18.06 27.56
N ASP A 37 -7.65 17.03 28.42
CA ASP A 37 -6.94 15.78 28.16
C ASP A 37 -7.61 14.98 27.05
N GLN A 38 -8.95 14.86 27.07
CA GLN A 38 -9.70 14.17 26.01
C GLN A 38 -9.58 14.89 24.67
N MET A 39 -9.65 16.23 24.63
CA MET A 39 -9.41 17.00 23.40
C MET A 39 -7.99 16.77 22.86
N THR A 40 -6.99 16.70 23.74
CA THR A 40 -5.60 16.43 23.37
C THR A 40 -5.43 15.00 22.82
N GLU A 41 -6.12 14.02 23.41
CA GLU A 41 -6.18 12.66 22.90
C GLU A 41 -6.78 12.60 21.48
N GLY A 42 -7.90 13.27 21.24
CA GLY A 42 -8.54 13.35 19.92
C GLY A 42 -7.64 13.96 18.85
N ILE A 43 -6.98 15.08 19.17
CA ILE A 43 -5.99 15.71 18.28
C ILE A 43 -4.84 14.74 17.97
N ALA A 44 -4.34 14.01 18.97
CA ALA A 44 -3.28 13.02 18.77
C ALA A 44 -3.74 11.83 17.90
N LEU A 45 -4.99 11.36 18.06
CA LEU A 45 -5.57 10.31 17.22
C LEU A 45 -5.73 10.76 15.75
N MET A 46 -6.17 12.00 15.51
CA MET A 46 -6.27 12.57 14.16
C MET A 46 -4.90 12.69 13.49
N ALA A 47 -3.90 13.23 14.21
CA ALA A 47 -2.53 13.29 13.72
C ALA A 47 -1.97 11.89 13.40
N GLY A 48 -2.19 10.93 14.30
CA GLY A 48 -1.81 9.54 14.09
C GLY A 48 -2.49 8.91 12.86
N ALA A 49 -3.78 9.18 12.64
CA ALA A 49 -4.50 8.69 11.46
C ALA A 49 -3.94 9.27 10.16
N LYS A 50 -3.61 10.57 10.16
CA LYS A 50 -2.98 11.26 9.02
C LYS A 50 -1.62 10.65 8.69
N ASP A 51 -0.78 10.43 9.70
CA ASP A 51 0.54 9.81 9.54
C ASP A 51 0.43 8.38 8.98
N GLN A 52 -0.47 7.56 9.53
CA GLN A 52 -0.70 6.19 9.03
C GLN A 52 -1.25 6.19 7.61
N HIS A 53 -2.11 7.15 7.26
CA HIS A 53 -2.61 7.26 5.89
C HIS A 53 -1.50 7.62 4.92
N GLN A 54 -0.67 8.61 5.24
CA GLN A 54 0.47 8.99 4.41
C GLN A 54 1.44 7.83 4.24
N LYS A 55 1.73 7.09 5.32
CA LYS A 55 2.54 5.87 5.26
C LYS A 55 1.91 4.82 4.35
N HIS A 56 0.60 4.59 4.44
CA HIS A 56 -0.08 3.64 3.57
C HIS A 56 0.00 4.07 2.09
N GLN A 57 -0.19 5.35 1.79
CA GLN A 57 -0.01 5.88 0.43
C GLN A 57 1.42 5.68 -0.10
N GLN A 58 2.43 5.85 0.75
CA GLN A 58 3.83 5.54 0.40
C GLN A 58 3.99 4.06 0.03
N THR A 59 3.48 3.13 0.86
CA THR A 59 3.57 1.69 0.58
C THR A 59 2.87 1.27 -0.71
N ILE A 60 1.76 1.93 -1.09
CA ILE A 60 1.12 1.72 -2.40
C ILE A 60 2.06 2.14 -3.53
N GLY A 61 2.69 3.32 -3.39
CA GLY A 61 3.67 3.81 -4.35
C GLY A 61 4.89 2.89 -4.50
N ASP A 62 5.41 2.37 -3.39
CA ASP A 62 6.50 1.38 -3.37
C ASP A 62 6.09 0.08 -4.08
N HIS A 63 4.92 -0.46 -3.75
CA HIS A 63 4.39 -1.66 -4.40
C HIS A 63 4.21 -1.49 -5.91
N CYS A 64 3.71 -0.33 -6.37
CA CYS A 64 3.61 -0.02 -7.79
C CYS A 64 4.99 -0.03 -8.46
N ARG A 65 5.99 0.65 -7.88
CA ARG A 65 7.37 0.66 -8.40
C ARG A 65 7.99 -0.74 -8.45
N ALA A 66 7.82 -1.54 -7.41
CA ALA A 66 8.34 -2.91 -7.36
C ALA A 66 7.67 -3.81 -8.40
N THR A 67 6.36 -3.63 -8.63
CA THR A 67 5.62 -4.35 -9.68
C THR A 67 6.13 -3.99 -11.07
N ASP A 68 6.38 -2.71 -11.34
CA ASP A 68 6.93 -2.26 -12.63
C ASP A 68 8.36 -2.75 -12.84
N ALA A 69 9.19 -2.73 -11.79
CA ALA A 69 10.54 -3.28 -11.82
C ALA A 69 10.54 -4.79 -12.13
N LEU A 70 9.67 -5.58 -11.50
CA LEU A 70 9.51 -7.00 -11.79
C LEU A 70 9.11 -7.23 -13.25
N LYS A 71 8.11 -6.50 -13.75
CA LYS A 71 7.67 -6.61 -15.15
C LYS A 71 8.81 -6.31 -16.12
N LEU A 72 9.56 -5.25 -15.88
CA LEU A 72 10.68 -4.86 -16.72
C LEU A 72 11.80 -5.90 -16.72
N ALA A 73 12.16 -6.40 -15.53
CA ALA A 73 13.16 -7.45 -15.39
C ALA A 73 12.72 -8.72 -16.13
N GLN A 74 11.47 -9.15 -15.94
CA GLN A 74 10.92 -10.35 -16.58
C GLN A 74 10.88 -10.19 -18.11
N GLN A 75 10.44 -9.04 -18.62
CA GLN A 75 10.42 -8.76 -20.06
C GLN A 75 11.84 -8.81 -20.65
N THR A 76 12.80 -8.20 -19.97
CA THR A 76 14.22 -8.18 -20.39
C THR A 76 14.78 -9.60 -20.46
N ALA A 77 14.62 -10.39 -19.39
CA ALA A 77 15.05 -11.79 -19.35
C ALA A 77 14.33 -12.64 -20.41
N ASN A 78 13.02 -12.42 -20.60
CA ASN A 78 12.22 -13.18 -21.54
C ASN A 78 12.60 -12.91 -23.01
N ILE A 79 12.96 -11.68 -23.37
CA ILE A 79 13.47 -11.35 -24.71
C ILE A 79 14.73 -12.17 -25.00
N THR A 80 15.71 -12.16 -24.07
CA THR A 80 16.94 -12.94 -24.18
C THR A 80 16.63 -14.43 -24.27
N TYR A 81 15.81 -14.96 -23.37
CA TYR A 81 15.40 -16.36 -23.35
C TYR A 81 14.78 -16.80 -24.68
N LEU A 82 13.80 -16.05 -25.20
CA LEU A 82 13.12 -16.41 -26.45
C LEU A 82 14.06 -16.35 -27.65
N PHE A 83 15.03 -15.44 -27.67
CA PHE A 83 16.07 -15.43 -28.70
C PHE A 83 16.90 -16.72 -28.65
N TYR A 84 17.39 -17.10 -27.47
CA TYR A 84 18.23 -18.29 -27.28
C TYR A 84 17.45 -19.56 -27.64
N LEU A 85 16.20 -19.64 -27.19
CA LEU A 85 15.30 -20.74 -27.49
C LEU A 85 15.06 -20.90 -29.00
N LYS A 86 14.85 -19.80 -29.73
CA LYS A 86 14.66 -19.82 -31.19
C LYS A 86 15.90 -20.32 -31.90
N VAL A 87 17.08 -19.85 -31.52
CA VAL A 87 18.34 -20.35 -32.11
C VAL A 87 18.49 -21.84 -31.80
N ALA A 88 18.34 -22.27 -30.55
CA ALA A 88 18.42 -23.68 -30.17
C ALA A 88 17.46 -24.57 -31.00
N ARG A 89 16.22 -24.13 -31.21
CA ARG A 89 15.24 -24.86 -32.05
C ARG A 89 15.62 -24.96 -33.51
N LEU A 90 16.40 -24.00 -34.04
CA LEU A 90 16.84 -23.99 -35.43
C LEU A 90 18.12 -24.80 -35.64
N THR A 91 19.02 -24.82 -34.65
CA THR A 91 20.38 -25.36 -34.81
C THR A 91 20.51 -26.79 -34.31
N ILE A 92 19.74 -27.17 -33.28
CA ILE A 92 19.78 -28.51 -32.69
C ILE A 92 18.85 -29.43 -33.51
N PRO A 93 19.34 -30.56 -34.04
CA PRO A 93 18.50 -31.52 -34.75
C PRO A 93 17.37 -32.09 -33.87
N LYS A 94 16.17 -32.23 -34.45
CA LYS A 94 14.91 -32.48 -33.72
C LYS A 94 14.83 -33.79 -32.94
N ASP A 95 15.58 -34.82 -33.36
CA ASP A 95 15.53 -36.16 -32.76
C ASP A 95 16.64 -36.38 -31.72
N GLN A 96 17.29 -35.30 -31.26
CA GLN A 96 18.33 -35.38 -30.25
C GLN A 96 17.77 -35.33 -28.84
N GLU A 97 18.41 -36.07 -27.93
CA GLU A 97 18.16 -36.04 -26.48
C GLU A 97 18.15 -34.60 -25.91
N LEU A 98 18.97 -33.72 -26.48
CA LEU A 98 19.04 -32.30 -26.13
C LEU A 98 17.70 -31.56 -26.24
N TRP A 99 16.81 -31.92 -27.18
CA TRP A 99 15.49 -31.28 -27.29
C TRP A 99 14.62 -31.55 -26.07
N HIS A 100 14.74 -32.75 -25.49
CA HIS A 100 14.01 -33.14 -24.29
C HIS A 100 14.58 -32.44 -23.07
N ILE A 101 15.90 -32.51 -22.89
CA ILE A 101 16.62 -31.90 -21.76
C ILE A 101 16.37 -30.38 -21.69
N LEU A 102 16.49 -29.69 -22.83
CA LEU A 102 16.26 -28.24 -22.94
C LEU A 102 14.78 -27.86 -23.04
N LYS A 103 13.85 -28.83 -23.05
CA LYS A 103 12.40 -28.61 -23.21
C LYS A 103 12.07 -27.70 -24.40
N LEU A 104 12.69 -27.98 -25.55
CA LEU A 104 12.50 -27.18 -26.77
C LEU A 104 11.10 -27.38 -27.39
N HIS A 105 10.41 -28.48 -27.06
CA HIS A 105 9.05 -28.75 -27.51
C HIS A 105 7.97 -28.06 -26.67
N GLY A 106 6.79 -27.89 -27.27
CA GLY A 106 5.59 -27.42 -26.58
C GLY A 106 5.51 -25.92 -26.37
N ASP A 107 4.36 -25.50 -25.86
CA ASP A 107 4.07 -24.12 -25.52
C ASP A 107 4.93 -23.64 -24.34
N ARG A 108 4.95 -22.33 -24.13
CA ARG A 108 5.68 -21.72 -23.02
C ARG A 108 4.70 -21.45 -21.88
N GLU A 109 5.19 -21.61 -20.66
CA GLU A 109 4.39 -21.37 -19.47
C GLU A 109 4.05 -19.88 -19.34
N GLU A 110 2.76 -19.57 -19.13
CA GLU A 110 2.28 -18.20 -18.95
C GLU A 110 2.37 -17.75 -17.48
N SER A 111 2.36 -18.70 -16.55
CA SER A 111 2.50 -18.40 -15.13
C SER A 111 3.94 -18.02 -14.79
N PHE A 112 4.14 -17.08 -13.85
CA PHE A 112 5.48 -16.66 -13.42
C PHE A 112 6.34 -17.84 -12.97
N ASN A 113 5.81 -18.71 -12.10
CA ASN A 113 6.55 -19.87 -11.59
C ASN A 113 6.85 -20.90 -12.68
N GLY A 114 5.89 -21.18 -13.57
CA GLY A 114 6.11 -22.11 -14.68
C GLY A 114 7.18 -21.59 -15.64
N TRP A 115 7.11 -20.29 -15.99
CA TRP A 115 8.10 -19.62 -16.81
C TRP A 115 9.49 -19.68 -16.17
N LEU A 116 9.61 -19.35 -14.88
CA LEU A 116 10.88 -19.35 -14.17
C LEU A 116 11.53 -20.73 -14.18
N VAL A 117 10.80 -21.79 -13.79
CA VAL A 117 11.28 -23.17 -13.82
C VAL A 117 11.73 -23.58 -15.23
N GLN A 118 10.99 -23.16 -16.25
CA GLN A 118 11.33 -23.47 -17.64
C GLN A 118 12.62 -22.79 -18.09
N VAL A 119 12.80 -21.51 -17.73
CA VAL A 119 13.97 -20.71 -18.07
C VAL A 119 15.21 -21.19 -17.30
N GLU A 120 15.10 -21.44 -16.00
CA GLU A 120 16.20 -22.00 -15.19
C GLU A 120 16.66 -23.35 -15.73
N ASN A 121 15.72 -24.27 -16.01
CA ASN A 121 16.05 -25.56 -16.60
C ASN A 121 16.73 -25.41 -17.97
N PHE A 122 16.27 -24.48 -18.81
CA PHE A 122 16.89 -24.22 -20.10
C PHE A 122 18.35 -23.79 -19.94
N TYR A 123 18.64 -22.79 -19.10
CA TYR A 123 20.00 -22.27 -18.91
C TYR A 123 20.92 -23.18 -18.07
N ALA A 124 20.35 -24.02 -17.21
CA ALA A 124 21.12 -25.04 -16.49
C ALA A 124 21.71 -26.10 -17.45
N ASN A 125 20.94 -26.49 -18.47
CA ASN A 125 21.34 -27.54 -19.42
C ASN A 125 21.92 -26.98 -20.73
N LEU A 126 21.83 -25.67 -20.98
CA LEU A 126 22.35 -25.03 -22.19
C LEU A 126 23.83 -25.34 -22.50
N PRO A 127 24.74 -25.51 -21.50
CA PRO A 127 26.12 -25.91 -21.75
C PRO A 127 26.27 -27.19 -22.60
N GLU A 128 25.34 -28.14 -22.49
CA GLU A 128 25.36 -29.41 -23.25
C GLU A 128 25.12 -29.19 -24.76
N ALA A 129 24.46 -28.09 -25.12
CA ALA A 129 24.16 -27.74 -26.51
C ALA A 129 25.17 -26.75 -27.13
N MET A 130 26.24 -26.40 -26.42
CA MET A 130 27.19 -25.37 -26.87
C MET A 130 27.87 -25.71 -28.19
N LEU A 131 28.05 -26.99 -28.50
CA LEU A 131 28.61 -27.42 -29.78
C LEU A 131 27.78 -26.95 -31.00
N TYR A 132 26.45 -26.77 -30.83
CA TYR A 132 25.54 -26.29 -31.87
C TYR A 132 25.37 -24.77 -31.85
N LEU A 133 25.59 -24.13 -30.70
CA LEU A 133 25.30 -22.71 -30.48
C LEU A 133 26.52 -21.81 -30.67
N ASN A 134 27.74 -22.33 -30.47
CA ASN A 134 28.98 -21.54 -30.58
C ASN A 134 29.15 -20.85 -31.93
N SER A 135 28.76 -21.51 -33.03
CA SER A 135 28.85 -20.93 -34.39
C SER A 135 27.90 -19.76 -34.63
N TYR A 136 26.90 -19.59 -33.75
CA TYR A 136 25.94 -18.49 -33.76
C TYR A 136 26.29 -17.38 -32.76
N GLY A 137 27.51 -17.42 -32.20
CA GLY A 137 28.04 -16.38 -31.33
C GLY A 137 27.71 -16.55 -29.85
N PHE A 138 27.10 -17.67 -29.44
CA PHE A 138 26.86 -17.99 -28.04
C PHE A 138 28.16 -18.44 -27.36
N ASN A 139 28.40 -17.95 -26.15
CA ASN A 139 29.54 -18.36 -25.33
C ASN A 139 29.16 -18.37 -23.83
N ALA A 140 30.11 -18.74 -22.97
CA ALA A 140 29.89 -18.79 -21.53
C ALA A 140 29.47 -17.45 -20.93
N ASP A 141 30.04 -16.33 -21.40
CA ASP A 141 29.71 -14.98 -20.91
C ASP A 141 28.25 -14.63 -21.22
N ASN A 142 27.76 -14.98 -22.40
CA ASN A 142 26.36 -14.78 -22.80
C ASN A 142 25.38 -15.60 -21.95
N ILE A 143 25.77 -16.79 -21.50
CA ILE A 143 24.96 -17.61 -20.60
C ILE A 143 24.94 -17.01 -19.20
N GLU A 144 26.10 -16.56 -18.71
CA GLU A 144 26.20 -15.96 -17.39
C GLU A 144 25.44 -14.63 -17.31
N GLN A 145 25.46 -13.83 -18.37
CA GLN A 145 24.64 -12.63 -18.48
C GLN A 145 23.14 -12.96 -18.41
N ALA A 146 22.69 -14.02 -19.09
CA ALA A 146 21.29 -14.44 -19.04
C ALA A 146 20.89 -14.95 -17.64
N LYS A 147 21.78 -15.70 -16.97
CA LYS A 147 21.59 -16.10 -15.56
C LYS A 147 21.49 -14.89 -14.63
N THR A 148 22.32 -13.88 -14.84
CA THR A 148 22.24 -12.61 -14.10
C THR A 148 20.89 -11.91 -14.31
N GLN A 149 20.34 -11.94 -15.53
CA GLN A 149 19.00 -11.39 -15.80
C GLN A 149 17.90 -12.16 -15.07
N ILE A 150 18.01 -13.49 -14.97
CA ILE A 150 17.05 -14.31 -14.20
C ILE A 150 17.15 -13.98 -12.71
N GLN A 151 18.37 -13.83 -12.17
CA GLN A 151 18.57 -13.41 -10.79
C GLN A 151 17.93 -12.05 -10.51
N ALA A 152 18.07 -11.09 -11.42
CA ALA A 152 17.40 -9.79 -11.29
C ALA A 152 15.87 -9.90 -11.24
N VAL A 153 15.27 -10.89 -11.91
CA VAL A 153 13.83 -11.18 -11.82
C VAL A 153 13.45 -11.73 -10.45
N LEU A 154 14.26 -12.63 -9.89
CA LEU A 154 14.07 -13.18 -8.55
C LEU A 154 14.14 -12.07 -7.49
N ASP A 155 15.17 -11.23 -7.55
CA ASP A 155 15.38 -10.12 -6.62
C ASP A 155 14.21 -9.11 -6.69
N ALA A 156 13.72 -8.82 -7.90
CA ALA A 156 12.57 -7.94 -8.10
C ALA A 156 11.26 -8.57 -7.56
N ARG A 157 11.10 -9.89 -7.68
CA ARG A 157 9.93 -10.60 -7.15
C ARG A 157 9.96 -10.63 -5.62
N GLU A 158 11.12 -10.83 -5.02
CA GLU A 158 11.30 -10.74 -3.57
C GLU A 158 10.92 -9.34 -3.07
N SER A 159 11.46 -8.30 -3.72
CA SER A 159 11.17 -6.90 -3.39
C SER A 159 9.67 -6.59 -3.48
N GLN A 160 8.98 -7.06 -4.52
CA GLN A 160 7.53 -6.91 -4.65
C GLN A 160 6.79 -7.61 -3.51
N THR A 161 7.20 -8.84 -3.16
CA THR A 161 6.58 -9.62 -2.07
C THR A 161 6.74 -8.91 -0.72
N GLN A 162 7.91 -8.34 -0.44
CA GLN A 162 8.13 -7.52 0.76
C GLN A 162 7.19 -6.31 0.79
N CYS A 163 7.06 -5.59 -0.34
CA CYS A 163 6.12 -4.46 -0.45
C CYS A 163 4.65 -4.87 -0.23
N GLU A 164 4.23 -6.06 -0.71
CA GLU A 164 2.88 -6.59 -0.47
C GLU A 164 2.62 -6.77 1.03
N VAL A 165 3.59 -7.32 1.77
CA VAL A 165 3.49 -7.47 3.23
C VAL A 165 3.43 -6.11 3.93
N GLU A 166 4.31 -5.18 3.58
CA GLU A 166 4.34 -3.84 4.17
C GLU A 166 3.03 -3.06 3.91
N MET A 167 2.49 -3.17 2.70
CA MET A 167 1.20 -2.56 2.35
C MET A 167 0.07 -3.13 3.20
N GLN A 168 0.03 -4.45 3.41
CA GLN A 168 -0.97 -5.09 4.28
C GLN A 168 -0.83 -4.64 5.74
N LEU A 169 0.39 -4.62 6.27
CA LEU A 169 0.65 -4.17 7.64
C LEU A 169 0.30 -2.70 7.83
N SER A 170 0.67 -1.84 6.87
CA SER A 170 0.32 -0.42 6.91
C SER A 170 -1.19 -0.21 6.84
N LYS A 171 -1.91 -1.01 6.06
CA LYS A 171 -3.37 -0.97 6.00
C LYS A 171 -3.99 -1.38 7.33
N GLN A 172 -3.56 -2.50 7.92
CA GLN A 172 -4.06 -2.94 9.23
C GLN A 172 -3.82 -1.88 10.32
N GLN A 173 -2.67 -1.22 10.29
CA GLN A 173 -2.37 -0.17 11.24
C GLN A 173 -3.24 1.08 11.01
N LEU A 174 -3.47 1.46 9.76
CA LEU A 174 -4.39 2.54 9.42
C LEU A 174 -5.81 2.22 9.89
N ASP A 175 -6.33 1.02 9.59
CA ASP A 175 -7.67 0.59 9.97
C ASP A 175 -7.85 0.63 11.50
N LYS A 176 -6.89 0.13 12.28
CA LYS A 176 -6.90 0.21 13.75
C LYS A 176 -6.89 1.65 14.26
N THR A 177 -6.14 2.54 13.64
CA THR A 177 -6.09 3.94 14.06
C THR A 177 -7.40 4.66 13.72
N LEU A 178 -8.00 4.35 12.56
CA LEU A 178 -9.29 4.91 12.17
C LEU A 178 -10.42 4.41 13.07
N GLU A 179 -10.42 3.14 13.47
CA GLU A 179 -11.39 2.58 14.41
C GLU A 179 -11.34 3.30 15.76
N LYS A 180 -10.14 3.47 16.35
CA LYS A 180 -9.97 4.22 17.60
C LYS A 180 -10.44 5.67 17.48
N LEU A 181 -10.16 6.30 16.34
CA LEU A 181 -10.58 7.66 16.09
C LEU A 181 -12.10 7.76 15.93
N ASP A 182 -12.73 6.81 15.24
CA ASP A 182 -14.19 6.73 15.07
C ASP A 182 -14.89 6.52 16.42
N GLU A 183 -14.38 5.60 17.26
CA GLU A 183 -14.86 5.40 18.63
C GLU A 183 -14.77 6.68 19.47
N TRP A 184 -13.61 7.34 19.43
CA TRP A 184 -13.39 8.60 20.16
C TRP A 184 -14.33 9.71 19.68
N MET A 185 -14.46 9.87 18.36
CA MET A 185 -15.35 10.84 17.73
C MET A 185 -16.82 10.57 18.08
N GLY A 186 -17.25 9.31 18.06
CA GLY A 186 -18.59 8.89 18.46
C GLY A 186 -18.87 9.25 19.91
N HIS A 187 -17.92 8.98 20.82
CA HIS A 187 -18.05 9.38 22.23
C HIS A 187 -18.14 10.91 22.36
N PHE A 188 -17.28 11.66 21.66
CA PHE A 188 -17.27 13.12 21.70
C PHE A 188 -18.61 13.72 21.22
N ILE A 189 -19.14 13.26 20.09
CA ILE A 189 -20.42 13.73 19.54
C ILE A 189 -21.58 13.37 20.47
N CYS A 190 -21.69 12.11 20.90
CA CYS A 190 -22.74 11.66 21.83
C CYS A 190 -22.74 12.45 23.14
N THR A 191 -21.56 12.79 23.65
CA THR A 191 -21.41 13.60 24.86
C THR A 191 -21.99 15.00 24.69
N ILE A 192 -21.73 15.63 23.54
CA ILE A 192 -22.28 16.94 23.20
C ILE A 192 -23.81 16.87 23.01
N GLU A 193 -24.32 15.84 22.33
CA GLU A 193 -25.75 15.68 22.02
C GLU A 193 -26.62 15.34 23.24
N ASN A 194 -26.19 14.39 24.09
CA ASN A 194 -26.97 13.96 25.26
C ASN A 194 -27.19 15.09 26.26
N ILE A 195 -26.22 15.99 26.40
CA ILE A 195 -26.31 17.09 27.35
C ILE A 195 -27.18 18.23 26.80
N HIS A 196 -27.20 18.42 25.48
CA HIS A 196 -28.17 19.32 24.84
C HIS A 196 -29.63 18.88 25.10
N ALA A 197 -29.88 17.57 25.12
CA ALA A 197 -31.20 17.01 25.45
C ALA A 197 -31.58 17.21 26.94
N GLU A 198 -30.61 17.22 27.85
CA GLU A 198 -30.85 17.50 29.28
C GLU A 198 -31.06 19.00 29.56
N ASP A 199 -30.30 19.89 28.91
CA ASP A 199 -30.43 21.36 29.05
C ASP A 199 -31.77 21.89 28.52
N SER A 200 -32.33 21.25 27.48
CA SER A 200 -33.63 21.61 26.90
C SER A 200 -34.83 21.22 27.77
N HIS A 201 -34.63 20.40 28.82
CA HIS A 201 -35.65 20.05 29.81
C HIS A 201 -35.63 20.96 31.06
N GLN A 202 -34.72 21.94 31.16
CA GLN A 202 -34.78 22.97 32.20
C GLN A 202 -35.59 24.20 31.74
N PRO A 203 -36.66 24.60 32.46
CA PRO A 203 -37.44 25.78 32.11
C PRO A 203 -36.63 27.06 32.36
N GLY A 204 -35.99 27.61 31.31
CA GLY A 204 -35.33 28.92 31.32
C GLY A 204 -34.02 29.07 30.51
N SER A 205 -33.43 28.00 29.96
CA SER A 205 -32.08 28.01 29.36
C SER A 205 -32.02 28.13 27.82
N SER A 206 -33.18 27.99 27.14
CA SER A 206 -33.28 27.70 25.70
C SER A 206 -32.61 28.71 24.73
N GLY A 207 -32.35 29.95 25.15
CA GLY A 207 -31.83 31.00 24.26
C GLY A 207 -30.31 31.04 24.03
N ARG A 208 -29.49 30.46 24.94
CA ARG A 208 -28.01 30.58 24.88
C ARG A 208 -27.30 29.37 24.25
N SER A 209 -27.87 28.18 24.42
CA SER A 209 -27.25 26.93 23.95
C SER A 209 -27.31 26.78 22.42
N ASN A 210 -28.35 27.32 21.78
CA ASN A 210 -28.57 27.18 20.33
C ASN A 210 -27.56 27.97 19.47
N VAL A 211 -27.17 29.17 19.92
CA VAL A 211 -26.25 30.06 19.18
C VAL A 211 -24.79 29.59 19.26
N MET A 212 -24.39 28.96 20.36
CA MET A 212 -23.01 28.48 20.55
C MET A 212 -22.72 27.21 19.74
N MET A 213 -23.71 26.34 19.59
CA MET A 213 -23.63 25.14 18.75
C MET A 213 -23.63 25.51 17.26
N GLU A 214 -24.47 26.44 16.82
CA GLU A 214 -24.39 26.98 15.46
C GLU A 214 -23.00 27.55 15.16
N ASN A 215 -22.37 28.28 16.09
CA ASN A 215 -21.02 28.82 15.88
C ASN A 215 -19.92 27.75 15.91
N LEU A 216 -20.07 26.67 16.69
CA LEU A 216 -19.15 25.53 16.71
C LEU A 216 -19.23 24.69 15.43
N PHE A 217 -20.43 24.53 14.85
CA PHE A 217 -20.65 23.73 13.63
C PHE A 217 -20.50 24.53 12.32
N THR A 218 -20.70 25.85 12.32
CA THR A 218 -20.62 26.69 11.10
C THR A 218 -19.29 27.43 10.93
N GLY A 219 -18.41 27.43 11.93
CA GLY A 219 -17.13 28.14 11.87
C GLY A 219 -17.27 29.67 11.80
N SER A 220 -18.45 30.22 12.11
CA SER A 220 -18.69 31.67 12.12
C SER A 220 -18.16 32.27 13.43
N LEU A 221 -16.91 32.74 13.39
CA LEU A 221 -16.35 33.65 14.39
C LEU A 221 -16.97 35.04 14.17
N THR A 222 -17.87 35.46 15.06
CA THR A 222 -18.14 36.88 15.34
C THR A 222 -17.56 37.25 16.69
#